data_AF-A0A552LDZ2-F1
#
_entry.id   AF-A0A552LDZ2-F1
#
_cell.length_a   1.000
_cell.length_b   1.000
_cell.length_c   1.000
_cell.angle_alpha   90.00
_cell.angle_beta   90.00
_cell.angle_gamma   90.00
#
_symmetry.space_group_name_H-M   'P 1'
#
loop_
_entity.id
_entity.type
_entity.pdbx_description
1 polymer ?
#
loop_
_entity_poly.entity_id
_entity_poly.type
_entity_poly.pdbx_seq_one_letter_code
_entity_poly.pdbx_strand_id
1 'polypeptide(L)'
;MDRFNINNIQSELINLCGLLRADKDYFIPNWLREVGIKEMLNRKIIICGSSSREEIRTLAKNSNVVAIVDDHLAKKQDWIFGIPLITTSEWIDRAKKDKSIISCILVTTLRATRHFWRQCVQHDLNYITPIQFINIMDRLSIRGTTEGLMFRYGIDYFKYVLDHIDELMPESNSFVDAYSKQSFLSMLMYRMTLNPEYLEPMAVGRGRYYDYNTYLFEKTYLTLTDNEIYVDAGAYTGDSIEAFLYSVRGKFKHIYSFEPDFLNNEEIVKRIAGLQQHYIDPPKC
;
A
#
# COMPACT_ATOMS: atom_id res chain seq x y z
N MET A 1 13.00 16.72 -8.82
CA MET A 1 11.53 16.85 -8.97
C MET A 1 11.03 16.26 -10.29
N ASP A 2 11.89 16.00 -11.29
CA ASP A 2 11.44 15.50 -12.60
C ASP A 2 11.02 14.01 -12.68
N ARG A 3 11.50 13.13 -11.80
CA ARG A 3 11.30 11.67 -11.96
C ARG A 3 9.83 11.26 -12.10
N PHE A 4 8.93 11.95 -11.39
CA PHE A 4 7.51 11.57 -11.31
C PHE A 4 6.63 12.33 -12.29
N ASN A 5 7.18 13.05 -13.28
CA ASN A 5 6.34 13.69 -14.29
C ASN A 5 5.70 12.64 -15.24
N ILE A 6 4.62 13.03 -15.92
CA ILE A 6 3.80 12.12 -16.76
C ILE A 6 4.65 11.36 -17.79
N ASN A 7 5.48 12.07 -18.56
CA ASN A 7 6.28 11.49 -19.64
C ASN A 7 7.29 10.47 -19.10
N ASN A 8 7.91 10.76 -17.96
CA ASN A 8 8.86 9.86 -17.31
C ASN A 8 8.17 8.60 -16.80
N ILE A 9 7.02 8.72 -16.13
CA ILE A 9 6.27 7.55 -15.64
C ILE A 9 5.80 6.68 -16.81
N GLN A 10 5.27 7.26 -17.89
CA GLN A 10 4.86 6.51 -19.08
C GLN A 10 6.04 5.76 -19.71
N SER A 11 7.17 6.45 -19.89
CA SER A 11 8.38 5.84 -20.46
C SER A 11 8.89 4.70 -19.58
N GLU A 12 8.90 4.89 -18.27
CA GLU A 12 9.30 3.85 -17.30
C GLU A 12 8.33 2.66 -17.30
N LEU A 13 7.02 2.91 -17.42
CA LEU A 13 5.99 1.86 -17.53
C LEU A 13 6.18 1.01 -18.79
N ILE A 14 6.33 1.65 -19.95
CA ILE A 14 6.55 0.99 -21.24
C ILE A 14 7.82 0.13 -21.17
N ASN A 15 8.92 0.71 -20.69
CA ASN A 15 10.19 0.01 -20.57
C ASN A 15 10.09 -1.21 -19.64
N LEU A 16 9.49 -1.03 -18.45
CA LEU A 16 9.31 -2.12 -17.50
C LEU A 16 8.44 -3.24 -18.07
N CYS A 17 7.33 -2.90 -18.74
CA CYS A 17 6.46 -3.90 -19.36
C CYS A 17 7.17 -4.64 -20.50
N GLY A 18 7.95 -3.93 -21.32
CA GLY A 18 8.78 -4.55 -22.36
C GLY A 18 9.78 -5.55 -21.79
N LEU A 19 10.47 -5.18 -20.70
CA LEU A 19 11.41 -6.05 -20.00
C LEU A 19 10.71 -7.30 -19.42
N LEU A 20 9.54 -7.13 -18.79
CA LEU A 20 8.76 -8.22 -18.20
C LEU A 20 8.16 -9.17 -19.25
N ARG A 21 7.74 -8.64 -20.40
CA ARG A 21 7.25 -9.43 -21.54
C ARG A 21 8.39 -10.24 -22.18
N ALA A 22 9.59 -9.68 -22.23
CA ALA A 22 10.78 -10.36 -22.76
C ALA A 22 11.37 -11.39 -21.79
N ASP A 23 11.35 -11.09 -20.48
CA ASP A 23 11.84 -11.97 -19.43
C ASP A 23 10.85 -12.02 -18.26
N LYS A 24 10.08 -13.10 -18.21
CA LYS A 24 9.12 -13.36 -17.13
C LYS A 24 9.79 -13.44 -15.75
N ASP A 25 11.10 -13.65 -15.68
CA ASP A 25 11.87 -13.74 -14.45
C ASP A 25 12.70 -12.46 -14.20
N TYR A 26 12.38 -11.35 -14.88
CA TYR A 26 13.05 -10.06 -14.73
C TYR A 26 13.16 -9.58 -13.26
N PHE A 27 12.14 -9.82 -12.44
CA PHE A 27 12.18 -9.46 -11.02
C PHE A 27 12.95 -10.45 -10.14
N ILE A 28 13.30 -11.63 -10.64
CA ILE A 28 14.10 -12.57 -9.86
C ILE A 28 15.55 -12.08 -9.83
N PRO A 29 16.14 -11.81 -8.65
CA PRO A 29 17.52 -11.36 -8.56
C PRO A 29 18.47 -12.34 -9.28
N ASN A 30 19.47 -11.82 -10.01
CA ASN A 30 20.42 -12.66 -10.77
C ASN A 30 21.08 -13.75 -9.92
N TRP A 31 21.53 -13.39 -8.71
CA TRP A 31 22.13 -14.36 -7.76
C TRP A 31 21.18 -15.51 -7.41
N LEU A 32 19.87 -15.28 -7.42
CA LEU A 32 18.85 -16.29 -7.14
C LEU A 32 18.50 -17.10 -8.40
N ARG A 33 18.57 -16.48 -9.59
CA ARG A 33 18.41 -17.19 -10.87
C ARG A 33 19.52 -18.23 -11.08
N GLU A 34 20.76 -17.87 -10.73
CA GLU A 34 21.93 -18.75 -10.87
C GLU A 34 21.85 -20.02 -10.01
N VAL A 35 21.37 -19.89 -8.77
CA VAL A 35 21.25 -21.03 -7.84
C VAL A 35 19.88 -21.72 -7.87
N GLY A 36 18.90 -21.11 -8.55
CA GLY A 36 17.52 -21.57 -8.62
C GLY A 36 16.62 -20.97 -7.53
N ILE A 37 15.41 -20.56 -7.92
CA ILE A 37 14.45 -19.83 -7.07
C ILE A 37 14.10 -20.59 -5.78
N LYS A 38 14.00 -21.92 -5.84
CA LYS A 38 13.69 -22.77 -4.67
C LYS A 38 14.75 -22.68 -3.57
N GLU A 39 15.99 -22.36 -3.91
CA GLU A 39 17.09 -22.29 -2.95
C GLU A 39 16.90 -21.16 -1.93
N MET A 40 16.14 -20.12 -2.28
CA MET A 40 15.74 -19.09 -1.32
C MET A 40 15.07 -19.68 -0.07
N LEU A 41 14.25 -20.73 -0.21
CA LEU A 41 13.49 -21.29 0.91
C LEU A 41 14.39 -21.99 1.95
N ASN A 42 15.56 -22.48 1.52
CA ASN A 42 16.53 -23.18 2.37
C ASN A 42 17.46 -22.21 3.10
N ARG A 43 17.65 -21.01 2.55
CA ARG A 43 18.50 -19.97 3.15
C ARG A 43 17.85 -19.34 4.36
N LYS A 44 18.68 -18.84 5.27
CA LYS A 44 18.20 -18.04 6.40
C LYS A 44 17.59 -16.74 5.87
N ILE A 45 16.34 -16.48 6.25
CA ILE A 45 15.64 -15.26 5.88
C ILE A 45 15.43 -14.41 7.14
N ILE A 46 15.82 -13.14 7.06
CA ILE A 46 15.43 -12.12 8.04
C ILE A 46 14.38 -11.24 7.37
N ILE A 47 13.21 -11.13 7.99
CA ILE A 47 12.14 -10.29 7.49
C ILE A 47 12.32 -8.87 8.02
N CYS A 48 12.32 -7.89 7.14
CA CYS A 48 12.36 -6.48 7.51
C CYS A 48 10.94 -5.92 7.65
N GLY A 49 10.52 -5.62 8.88
CA GLY A 49 9.20 -5.10 9.23
C GLY A 49 8.21 -6.17 9.70
N SER A 50 7.27 -5.78 10.57
CA SER A 50 6.31 -6.69 11.24
C SER A 50 4.85 -6.54 10.79
N SER A 51 4.55 -5.56 9.93
CA SER A 51 3.17 -5.15 9.61
C SER A 51 2.46 -6.09 8.63
N SER A 52 3.19 -6.71 7.70
CA SER A 52 2.62 -7.55 6.63
C SER A 52 2.38 -8.98 7.13
N ARG A 53 1.49 -9.12 8.11
CA ARG A 53 1.36 -10.32 8.96
C ARG A 53 1.08 -11.60 8.15
N GLU A 54 0.30 -11.52 7.07
CA GLU A 54 -0.01 -12.69 6.24
C GLU A 54 1.14 -13.12 5.35
N GLU A 55 1.86 -12.16 4.76
CA GLU A 55 3.09 -12.40 4.01
C GLU A 55 4.14 -13.05 4.91
N ILE A 56 4.30 -12.51 6.12
CA ILE A 56 5.22 -13.04 7.14
C ILE A 56 4.88 -14.49 7.49
N ARG A 57 3.61 -14.77 7.84
CA ARG A 57 3.17 -16.13 8.19
C ARG A 57 3.34 -17.10 7.03
N THR A 58 3.00 -16.66 5.81
CA THR A 58 3.12 -17.49 4.61
C THR A 58 4.57 -17.84 4.34
N LEU A 59 5.47 -16.86 4.41
CA LEU A 59 6.90 -17.09 4.20
C LEU A 59 7.47 -18.01 5.29
N ALA A 60 7.17 -17.75 6.56
CA ALA A 60 7.66 -18.54 7.69
C ALA A 60 7.19 -20.00 7.67
N LYS A 61 5.99 -20.29 7.14
CA LYS A 61 5.50 -21.66 6.97
C LYS A 61 6.25 -22.45 5.89
N ASN A 62 6.87 -21.77 4.93
CA ASN A 62 7.44 -22.38 3.73
C ASN A 62 8.96 -22.20 3.61
N SER A 63 9.61 -21.54 4.57
CA SER A 63 11.04 -21.21 4.48
C SER A 63 11.68 -21.03 5.85
N ASN A 64 13.01 -20.98 5.87
CA ASN A 64 13.81 -20.80 7.08
C ASN A 64 13.86 -19.32 7.52
N VAL A 65 12.74 -18.79 8.02
CA VAL A 65 12.69 -17.44 8.62
C VAL A 65 13.27 -17.48 10.03
N VAL A 66 14.39 -16.77 10.23
CA VAL A 66 15.16 -16.82 11.49
C VAL A 66 14.96 -15.60 12.39
N ALA A 67 14.41 -14.49 11.87
CA ALA A 67 14.10 -13.30 12.64
C ALA A 67 13.17 -12.32 11.89
N ILE A 68 12.52 -11.43 12.65
CA ILE A 68 11.77 -10.26 12.16
C ILE A 68 12.37 -8.99 12.75
N VAL A 69 12.59 -7.98 11.91
CA VAL A 69 13.16 -6.68 12.32
C VAL A 69 12.05 -5.70 12.63
N ASP A 70 12.00 -5.24 13.88
CA ASP A 70 11.12 -4.15 14.32
C ASP A 70 11.65 -3.50 15.60
N ASP A 71 12.32 -2.35 15.48
CA ASP A 71 12.95 -1.65 16.60
C ASP A 71 11.98 -1.22 17.70
N HIS A 72 10.70 -0.99 17.35
CA HIS A 72 9.69 -0.57 18.31
C HIS A 72 9.09 -1.76 19.05
N LEU A 73 8.83 -2.85 18.32
CA LEU A 73 8.22 -4.05 18.88
C LEU A 73 9.24 -4.89 19.67
N ALA A 74 10.50 -4.95 19.22
CA ALA A 74 11.58 -5.65 19.92
C ALA A 74 11.87 -5.09 21.34
N LYS A 75 11.44 -3.85 21.62
CA LYS A 75 11.51 -3.27 22.98
C LYS A 75 10.38 -3.72 23.90
N LYS A 76 9.31 -4.30 23.35
CA LYS A 76 8.07 -4.63 24.06
C LYS A 76 7.86 -6.14 24.18
N GLN A 77 8.42 -6.92 23.27
CA GLN A 77 8.28 -8.36 23.22
C GLN A 77 9.41 -8.99 22.41
N ASP A 78 9.76 -10.23 22.76
CA ASP A 78 10.92 -10.93 22.17
C ASP A 78 10.56 -11.71 20.89
N TRP A 79 9.27 -12.02 20.67
CA TRP A 79 8.83 -12.90 19.58
C TRP A 79 7.52 -12.43 18.95
N ILE A 80 7.31 -12.80 17.70
CA ILE A 80 6.01 -12.74 17.02
C ILE A 80 5.88 -13.99 16.12
N PHE A 81 4.74 -14.68 16.18
CA PHE A 81 4.53 -15.96 15.45
C PHE A 81 5.57 -17.05 15.76
N GLY A 82 6.19 -17.02 16.95
CA GLY A 82 7.29 -17.92 17.30
C GLY A 82 8.63 -17.58 16.64
N ILE A 83 8.72 -16.43 15.96
CA ILE A 83 9.93 -15.92 15.29
C ILE A 83 10.51 -14.79 16.14
N PRO A 84 11.83 -14.75 16.39
CA PRO A 84 12.42 -13.75 17.28
C PRO A 84 12.37 -12.38 16.63
N LEU A 85 12.07 -11.37 17.44
CA LEU A 85 12.16 -9.97 17.08
C LEU A 85 13.58 -9.47 17.36
N ILE A 86 14.16 -8.79 16.38
CA ILE A 86 15.49 -8.21 16.49
C ILE A 86 15.48 -6.74 16.12
N THR A 87 16.51 -6.02 16.57
CA THR A 87 16.74 -4.62 16.20
C THR A 87 17.35 -4.52 14.81
N THR A 88 17.26 -3.33 14.21
CA THR A 88 17.90 -3.00 12.93
C THR A 88 19.41 -3.22 13.01
N SER A 89 20.07 -2.82 14.10
CA SER A 89 21.52 -3.02 14.28
C SER A 89 21.90 -4.49 14.31
N GLU A 90 21.14 -5.32 15.04
CA GLU A 90 21.39 -6.75 15.11
C GLU A 90 21.17 -7.45 13.76
N TRP A 91 20.12 -7.07 13.02
CA TRP A 91 19.89 -7.56 11.67
C TRP A 91 21.07 -7.28 10.74
N ILE A 92 21.54 -6.02 10.72
CA ILE A 92 22.68 -5.60 9.89
C ILE A 92 23.93 -6.41 10.26
N ASP A 93 24.22 -6.58 11.56
CA ASP A 93 25.38 -7.34 12.01
C ASP A 93 25.32 -8.81 11.60
N ARG A 94 24.15 -9.45 11.74
CA ARG A 94 23.94 -10.84 11.31
C ARG A 94 24.12 -10.97 9.79
N ALA A 95 23.47 -10.12 9.00
CA ALA A 95 23.51 -10.18 7.54
C ALA A 95 24.89 -9.79 6.95
N LYS A 96 25.68 -8.96 7.63
CA LYS A 96 27.06 -8.67 7.24
C LYS A 96 28.00 -9.84 7.50
N LYS A 97 27.82 -10.57 8.61
CA LYS A 97 28.65 -11.73 8.98
C LYS A 97 28.37 -12.94 8.11
N ASP A 98 27.12 -13.12 7.68
CA ASP A 98 26.68 -14.22 6.84
C ASP A 98 25.97 -13.67 5.60
N LYS A 99 26.74 -13.48 4.52
CA LYS A 99 26.23 -12.97 3.24
C LYS A 99 25.23 -13.92 2.57
N SER A 100 25.05 -15.15 3.05
CA SER A 100 24.01 -16.03 2.53
C SER A 100 22.60 -15.65 3.03
N ILE A 101 22.50 -14.86 4.10
CA ILE A 101 21.24 -14.39 4.67
C ILE A 101 20.52 -13.48 3.68
N ILE A 102 19.23 -13.73 3.49
CA ILE A 102 18.36 -12.91 2.66
C ILE A 102 17.55 -11.97 3.57
N SER A 103 17.64 -10.68 3.30
CA SER A 103 16.81 -9.65 3.92
C SER A 103 15.54 -9.45 3.10
N CYS A 104 14.40 -9.93 3.59
CA CYS A 104 13.13 -9.86 2.89
C CYS A 104 12.34 -8.62 3.35
N ILE A 105 12.26 -7.60 2.49
CA ILE A 105 11.55 -6.36 2.82
C ILE A 105 10.04 -6.58 2.68
N LEU A 106 9.31 -6.65 3.80
CA LEU A 106 7.87 -6.87 3.85
C LEU A 106 7.14 -5.72 4.56
N VAL A 107 7.30 -4.52 4.02
CA VAL A 107 6.63 -3.30 4.50
C VAL A 107 5.89 -2.61 3.36
N THR A 108 4.85 -1.86 3.71
CA THR A 108 3.98 -1.18 2.75
C THR A 108 4.10 0.35 2.80
N THR A 109 4.61 0.91 3.90
CA THR A 109 4.72 2.36 4.07
C THR A 109 6.00 2.91 3.47
N LEU A 110 5.94 4.11 2.91
CA LEU A 110 7.12 4.76 2.31
C LEU A 110 8.29 4.87 3.29
N ARG A 111 8.03 5.33 4.51
CA ARG A 111 9.07 5.54 5.52
C ARG A 111 9.82 4.25 5.82
N ALA A 112 9.09 3.14 6.01
CA ALA A 112 9.69 1.85 6.30
C ALA A 112 10.42 1.29 5.07
N THR A 113 9.83 1.39 3.88
CA THR A 113 10.47 0.94 2.63
C THR A 113 11.80 1.65 2.42
N ARG A 114 11.84 2.99 2.54
CA ARG A 114 13.08 3.76 2.44
C ARG A 114 14.09 3.40 3.52
N HIS A 115 13.63 3.20 4.76
CA HIS A 115 14.52 2.83 5.85
C HIS A 115 15.27 1.53 5.55
N PHE A 116 14.53 0.43 5.32
CA PHE A 116 15.13 -0.88 5.10
C PHE A 116 15.92 -0.95 3.80
N TRP A 117 15.40 -0.38 2.70
CA TRP A 117 16.12 -0.35 1.43
C TRP A 117 17.46 0.38 1.55
N ARG A 118 17.48 1.53 2.24
CA ARG A 118 18.74 2.25 2.49
C ARG A 118 19.72 1.44 3.32
N GLN A 119 19.27 0.74 4.36
CA GLN A 119 20.17 -0.12 5.15
C GLN A 119 20.76 -1.24 4.29
N CYS A 120 19.93 -1.89 3.46
CA CYS A 120 20.41 -2.94 2.56
C CYS A 120 21.48 -2.42 1.59
N VAL A 121 21.24 -1.26 0.95
CA VAL A 121 22.18 -0.66 0.00
C VAL A 121 23.45 -0.19 0.69
N GLN A 122 23.35 0.54 1.81
CA GLN A 122 24.49 1.11 2.52
C GLN A 122 25.43 0.04 3.09
N HIS A 123 24.90 -1.13 3.44
CA HIS A 123 25.66 -2.23 4.03
C HIS A 123 25.91 -3.40 3.07
N ASP A 124 25.54 -3.26 1.80
CA ASP A 124 25.70 -4.31 0.78
C ASP A 124 25.07 -5.64 1.25
N LEU A 125 23.83 -5.59 1.72
CA LEU A 125 23.11 -6.79 2.17
C LEU A 125 22.44 -7.46 0.98
N ASN A 126 22.31 -8.79 1.01
CA ASN A 126 21.42 -9.49 0.08
C ASN A 126 19.98 -9.24 0.51
N TYR A 127 19.17 -8.69 -0.38
CA TYR A 127 17.78 -8.39 -0.11
C TYR A 127 16.86 -8.67 -1.29
N ILE A 128 15.58 -8.85 -0.98
CA ILE A 128 14.50 -8.87 -1.96
C ILE A 128 13.46 -7.82 -1.58
N THR A 129 12.94 -7.12 -2.59
CA THR A 129 11.89 -6.11 -2.43
C THR A 129 10.49 -6.75 -2.43
N PRO A 130 9.43 -6.02 -2.03
CA PRO A 130 8.07 -6.54 -2.06
C PRO A 130 7.62 -7.12 -3.41
N ILE A 131 7.94 -6.45 -4.53
CA ILE A 131 7.59 -6.95 -5.88
C ILE A 131 8.34 -8.22 -6.24
N GLN A 132 9.62 -8.33 -5.85
CA GLN A 132 10.39 -9.55 -6.07
C GLN A 132 9.84 -10.69 -5.21
N PHE A 133 9.50 -10.41 -3.95
CA PHE A 133 8.86 -11.37 -3.06
C PHE A 133 7.58 -11.95 -3.66
N ILE A 134 6.63 -11.13 -4.11
CA ILE A 134 5.37 -11.67 -4.67
C ILE A 134 5.58 -12.45 -5.97
N ASN A 135 6.53 -12.04 -6.82
CA ASN A 135 6.87 -12.76 -8.04
C ASN A 135 7.54 -14.11 -7.73
N ILE A 136 8.46 -14.14 -6.77
CA ILE A 136 9.10 -15.39 -6.29
C ILE A 136 8.03 -16.34 -5.72
N MET A 137 7.16 -15.85 -4.83
CA MET A 137 6.10 -16.66 -4.24
C MET A 137 5.13 -17.20 -5.31
N ASP A 138 4.76 -16.37 -6.29
CA ASP A 138 3.96 -16.79 -7.46
C ASP A 138 4.63 -17.91 -8.26
N ARG A 139 5.91 -17.77 -8.58
CA ARG A 139 6.69 -18.80 -9.30
C ARG A 139 6.80 -20.12 -8.53
N LEU A 140 6.84 -20.04 -7.21
CA LEU A 140 6.87 -21.20 -6.31
C LEU A 140 5.48 -21.76 -6.01
N SER A 141 4.41 -21.17 -6.53
CA SER A 141 3.02 -21.52 -6.20
C SER A 141 2.71 -21.44 -4.69
N ILE A 142 3.38 -20.52 -3.99
CA ILE A 142 3.16 -20.24 -2.57
C ILE A 142 2.21 -19.05 -2.45
N ARG A 143 1.12 -19.24 -1.72
CA ARG A 143 0.07 -18.23 -1.50
C ARG A 143 -0.33 -18.17 -0.03
N GLY A 144 -0.75 -16.97 0.40
CA GLY A 144 -1.43 -16.80 1.68
C GLY A 144 -2.83 -17.42 1.66
N THR A 145 -3.34 -17.74 2.85
CA THR A 145 -4.68 -18.31 3.05
C THR A 145 -5.80 -17.26 3.14
N THR A 146 -5.44 -15.98 3.24
CA THR A 146 -6.34 -14.84 3.47
C THR A 146 -5.92 -13.63 2.60
N GLU A 147 -6.63 -12.50 2.72
CA GLU A 147 -6.37 -11.24 2.02
C GLU A 147 -5.07 -10.55 2.46
N GLY A 148 -3.91 -11.18 2.23
CA GLY A 148 -2.62 -10.48 2.33
C GLY A 148 -2.59 -9.30 1.38
N LEU A 149 -2.15 -8.12 1.86
CA LEU A 149 -2.10 -6.89 1.06
C LEU A 149 -1.28 -7.08 -0.22
N MET A 150 -0.16 -7.80 -0.13
CA MET A 150 0.71 -8.03 -1.28
C MET A 150 0.23 -9.22 -2.12
N PHE A 151 -0.37 -10.24 -1.51
CA PHE A 151 -0.88 -11.38 -2.27
C PHE A 151 -2.13 -11.05 -3.07
N ARG A 152 -3.21 -10.55 -2.46
CA ARG A 152 -4.46 -10.29 -3.19
C ARG A 152 -4.37 -9.00 -4.01
N TYR A 153 -3.97 -7.90 -3.37
CA TYR A 153 -3.96 -6.59 -4.02
C TYR A 153 -2.65 -6.27 -4.76
N GLY A 154 -1.60 -7.09 -4.57
CA GLY A 154 -0.34 -6.96 -5.29
C GLY A 154 -0.28 -7.83 -6.54
N ILE A 155 -0.29 -9.17 -6.42
CA ILE A 155 -0.03 -10.05 -7.59
C ILE A 155 -1.13 -9.98 -8.65
N ASP A 156 -2.40 -9.90 -8.27
CA ASP A 156 -3.51 -9.94 -9.21
C ASP A 156 -3.57 -8.62 -9.98
N TYR A 157 -3.37 -7.48 -9.31
CA TYR A 157 -3.26 -6.18 -9.96
C TYR A 157 -1.99 -6.06 -10.79
N PHE A 158 -0.85 -6.60 -10.33
CA PHE A 158 0.38 -6.65 -11.10
C PHE A 158 0.15 -7.36 -12.44
N LYS A 159 -0.44 -8.57 -12.41
CA LYS A 159 -0.77 -9.33 -13.63
C LYS A 159 -1.76 -8.58 -14.51
N TYR A 160 -2.83 -8.07 -13.92
CA TYR A 160 -3.84 -7.31 -14.65
C TYR A 160 -3.24 -6.10 -15.38
N VAL A 161 -2.40 -5.31 -14.70
CA VAL A 161 -1.75 -4.16 -15.32
C VAL A 161 -0.77 -4.61 -16.41
N LEU A 162 0.05 -5.64 -16.19
CA LEU A 162 0.98 -6.13 -17.21
C LEU A 162 0.26 -6.61 -18.49
N ASP A 163 -0.87 -7.30 -18.31
CA ASP A 163 -1.66 -7.86 -19.42
C ASP A 163 -2.45 -6.77 -20.17
N HIS A 164 -2.84 -5.68 -19.50
CA HIS A 164 -3.72 -4.64 -20.07
C HIS A 164 -3.07 -3.26 -20.17
N ILE A 165 -1.74 -3.14 -19.99
CA ILE A 165 -1.07 -1.82 -19.96
C ILE A 165 -1.29 -1.02 -21.25
N ASP A 166 -1.37 -1.69 -22.40
CA ASP A 166 -1.56 -1.07 -23.71
C ASP A 166 -2.96 -0.43 -23.84
N GLU A 167 -3.94 -0.87 -23.05
CA GLU A 167 -5.27 -0.29 -22.95
C GLU A 167 -5.35 0.74 -21.81
N LEU A 168 -4.85 0.37 -20.62
CA LEU A 168 -4.91 1.20 -19.42
C LEU A 168 -4.12 2.50 -19.56
N MET A 169 -2.91 2.46 -20.14
CA MET A 169 -2.07 3.65 -20.19
C MET A 169 -2.67 4.76 -21.08
N PRO A 170 -3.20 4.49 -22.29
CA PRO A 170 -3.92 5.50 -23.07
C PRO A 170 -5.14 6.12 -22.38
N GLU A 171 -5.85 5.38 -21.51
CA GLU A 171 -6.99 5.90 -20.74
C GLU A 171 -6.60 7.09 -19.85
N SER A 172 -5.32 7.23 -19.49
CA SER A 172 -4.83 8.43 -18.82
C SER A 172 -5.12 9.72 -19.59
N ASN A 173 -5.34 9.67 -20.91
CA ASN A 173 -5.70 10.84 -21.71
C ASN A 173 -7.15 11.30 -21.52
N SER A 174 -8.02 10.45 -20.97
CA SER A 174 -9.42 10.79 -20.70
C SER A 174 -9.59 11.75 -19.50
N PHE A 175 -8.62 11.77 -18.58
CA PHE A 175 -8.65 12.71 -17.45
C PHE A 175 -8.42 14.15 -17.92
N VAL A 176 -9.17 15.09 -17.36
CA VAL A 176 -9.14 16.50 -17.77
C VAL A 176 -7.87 17.21 -17.27
N ASP A 177 -7.49 17.00 -16.01
CA ASP A 177 -6.37 17.70 -15.37
C ASP A 177 -5.09 16.84 -15.27
N ALA A 178 -3.94 17.51 -15.29
CA ALA A 178 -2.64 16.86 -15.27
C ALA A 178 -2.37 16.06 -13.98
N TYR A 179 -2.95 16.47 -12.85
CA TYR A 179 -2.76 15.78 -11.57
C TYR A 179 -3.49 14.43 -11.57
N SER A 180 -4.71 14.36 -12.11
CA SER A 180 -5.43 13.10 -12.30
C SER A 180 -4.69 12.14 -13.24
N LYS A 181 -4.14 12.65 -14.36
CA LYS A 181 -3.30 11.85 -15.28
C LYS A 181 -2.10 11.25 -14.55
N GLN A 182 -1.37 12.09 -13.82
CA GLN A 182 -0.19 11.68 -13.08
C GLN A 182 -0.53 10.70 -11.95
N SER A 183 -1.66 10.89 -11.27
CA SER A 183 -2.14 10.02 -10.19
C SER A 183 -2.46 8.62 -10.72
N PHE A 184 -3.21 8.54 -11.82
CA PHE A 184 -3.55 7.26 -12.45
C PHE A 184 -2.31 6.50 -12.92
N LEU A 185 -1.38 7.17 -13.63
CA LEU A 185 -0.13 6.54 -14.09
C LEU A 185 0.77 6.12 -12.90
N SER A 186 0.83 6.94 -11.85
CA SER A 186 1.54 6.61 -10.61
C SER A 186 0.95 5.38 -9.93
N MET A 187 -0.38 5.21 -9.93
CA MET A 187 -1.04 4.02 -9.41
C MET A 187 -0.70 2.78 -10.22
N LEU A 188 -0.73 2.85 -11.57
CA LEU A 188 -0.31 1.75 -12.42
C LEU A 188 1.14 1.35 -12.12
N MET A 189 2.03 2.33 -12.00
CA MET A 189 3.44 2.07 -11.68
C MET A 189 3.62 1.47 -10.28
N TYR A 190 2.84 1.92 -9.29
CA TYR A 190 2.81 1.29 -7.98
C TYR A 190 2.36 -0.17 -8.06
N ARG A 191 1.33 -0.51 -8.86
CA ARG A 191 0.93 -1.92 -9.06
C ARG A 191 2.02 -2.75 -9.72
N MET A 192 2.80 -2.15 -10.62
CA MET A 192 3.91 -2.82 -11.30
C MET A 192 5.16 -3.04 -10.43
N THR A 193 5.35 -2.23 -9.38
CA THR A 193 6.62 -2.17 -8.61
C THR A 193 6.47 -2.39 -7.12
N LEU A 194 5.24 -2.30 -6.59
CA LEU A 194 4.93 -2.16 -5.17
C LEU A 194 5.78 -1.10 -4.44
N ASN A 195 6.27 -0.09 -5.18
CA ASN A 195 7.10 0.96 -4.62
C ASN A 195 6.21 2.17 -4.22
N PRO A 196 5.99 2.42 -2.91
CA PRO A 196 5.13 3.51 -2.45
C PRO A 196 5.67 4.91 -2.80
N GLU A 197 6.91 5.03 -3.30
CA GLU A 197 7.43 6.32 -3.80
C GLU A 197 6.60 6.90 -4.95
N TYR A 198 5.95 6.06 -5.77
CA TYR A 198 5.08 6.56 -6.83
C TYR A 198 3.78 7.15 -6.29
N LEU A 199 3.29 6.68 -5.14
CA LEU A 199 2.05 7.17 -4.55
C LEU A 199 2.26 8.46 -3.75
N GLU A 200 3.44 8.62 -3.15
CA GLU A 200 3.73 9.71 -2.21
C GLU A 200 3.49 11.14 -2.74
N PRO A 201 3.83 11.50 -3.99
CA PRO A 201 3.54 12.83 -4.53
C PRO A 201 2.05 13.04 -4.76
N MET A 202 1.30 11.96 -4.97
CA MET A 202 -0.14 11.94 -5.27
C MET A 202 -0.98 11.72 -4.01
N ALA A 203 -0.34 11.44 -2.87
CA ALA A 203 -1.02 11.24 -1.61
C ALA A 203 -1.55 12.58 -1.09
N VAL A 204 -2.87 12.71 -1.10
CA VAL A 204 -3.59 13.78 -0.42
C VAL A 204 -3.81 13.39 1.04
N GLY A 205 -3.59 14.34 1.97
CA GLY A 205 -3.84 14.13 3.39
C GLY A 205 -2.61 13.71 4.14
N ARG A 206 -1.90 14.68 4.74
CA ARG A 206 -0.78 14.39 5.63
C ARG A 206 -1.02 15.02 7.00
N GLY A 207 -1.07 14.16 8.01
CA GLY A 207 -1.33 14.53 9.41
C GLY A 207 -2.33 13.57 10.02
N ARG A 208 -2.39 13.45 11.36
CA ARG A 208 -3.39 12.62 12.07
C ARG A 208 -4.84 13.14 11.94
N TYR A 209 -5.06 14.05 11.01
CA TYR A 209 -6.34 14.61 10.65
C TYR A 209 -6.41 14.51 9.13
N TYR A 210 -7.31 13.64 8.66
CA TYR A 210 -7.88 13.82 7.33
C TYR A 210 -8.52 15.20 7.35
N ASP A 211 -7.92 16.18 6.67
CA ASP A 211 -8.56 17.49 6.57
C ASP A 211 -9.82 17.31 5.70
N TYR A 212 -10.88 18.09 5.97
CA TYR A 212 -12.18 17.98 5.29
C TYR A 212 -12.08 18.11 3.76
N ASN A 213 -10.98 18.65 3.25
CA ASN A 213 -10.72 18.81 1.83
C ASN A 213 -10.07 17.58 1.18
N THR A 214 -9.73 16.54 1.93
CA THR A 214 -8.79 15.52 1.42
C THR A 214 -9.46 14.27 0.85
N TYR A 215 -10.65 13.93 1.34
CA TYR A 215 -11.36 12.71 0.97
C TYR A 215 -12.81 13.07 0.59
N LEU A 216 -13.28 12.60 -0.57
CA LEU A 216 -14.63 12.73 -1.13
C LEU A 216 -15.07 14.14 -1.60
N PHE A 217 -14.79 15.21 -0.86
CA PHE A 217 -15.35 16.55 -1.11
C PHE A 217 -14.29 17.64 -1.37
N GLU A 218 -13.26 17.30 -2.15
CA GLU A 218 -12.20 18.22 -2.55
C GLU A 218 -12.76 19.34 -3.46
N LYS A 219 -12.71 20.57 -2.96
CA LYS A 219 -13.26 21.76 -3.62
C LYS A 219 -12.55 22.15 -4.90
N THR A 220 -11.34 21.65 -5.10
CA THR A 220 -10.60 21.79 -6.36
C THR A 220 -11.36 21.14 -7.52
N TYR A 221 -12.12 20.07 -7.27
CA TYR A 221 -12.81 19.29 -8.30
C TYR A 221 -14.34 19.39 -8.21
N LEU A 222 -14.88 19.64 -7.02
CA LEU A 222 -16.32 19.66 -6.77
C LEU A 222 -16.79 21.05 -6.35
N THR A 223 -17.81 21.55 -7.04
CA THR A 223 -18.57 22.74 -6.61
C THR A 223 -19.88 22.27 -5.99
N LEU A 224 -19.97 22.39 -4.66
CA LEU A 224 -21.16 22.00 -3.91
C LEU A 224 -22.07 23.20 -3.64
N THR A 225 -23.37 22.96 -3.64
CA THR A 225 -24.42 23.95 -3.38
C THR A 225 -25.23 23.58 -2.14
N ASP A 226 -26.22 24.42 -1.79
CA ASP A 226 -27.15 24.13 -0.70
C ASP A 226 -28.25 23.09 -1.09
N ASN A 227 -28.22 22.54 -2.32
CA ASN A 227 -29.27 21.69 -2.90
C ASN A 227 -28.83 20.25 -3.22
N GLU A 228 -27.67 19.82 -2.74
CA GLU A 228 -27.12 18.50 -3.06
C GLU A 228 -28.02 17.34 -2.57
N ILE A 229 -28.09 16.28 -3.38
CA ILE A 229 -28.58 14.96 -2.96
C ILE A 229 -27.37 14.05 -2.90
N TYR A 230 -26.92 13.71 -1.69
CA TYR A 230 -25.76 12.85 -1.49
C TYR A 230 -26.20 11.40 -1.32
N VAL A 231 -25.57 10.50 -2.08
CA VAL A 231 -25.80 9.05 -2.00
C VAL A 231 -24.51 8.39 -1.54
N ASP A 232 -24.56 7.76 -0.38
CA ASP A 232 -23.44 7.09 0.27
C ASP A 232 -23.61 5.57 0.22
N ALA A 233 -22.90 4.93 -0.71
CA ALA A 233 -23.00 3.50 -0.98
C ALA A 233 -21.86 2.72 -0.30
N GLY A 234 -21.93 2.62 1.03
CA GLY A 234 -20.90 2.04 1.89
C GLY A 234 -20.47 3.00 2.98
N ALA A 235 -21.44 3.53 3.73
CA ALA A 235 -21.22 4.62 4.68
C ALA A 235 -20.39 4.23 5.92
N TYR A 236 -20.12 2.93 6.11
CA TYR A 236 -19.31 2.42 7.21
C TYR A 236 -19.78 2.97 8.56
N THR A 237 -19.03 3.85 9.22
CA THR A 237 -19.43 4.44 10.52
C THR A 237 -19.99 5.85 10.43
N GLY A 238 -20.30 6.32 9.22
CA GLY A 238 -20.89 7.62 8.91
C GLY A 238 -19.89 8.76 8.78
N ASP A 239 -18.59 8.47 8.67
CA ASP A 239 -17.52 9.46 8.53
C ASP A 239 -17.58 10.22 7.21
N SER A 240 -17.97 9.55 6.12
CA SER A 240 -18.23 10.17 4.82
C SER A 240 -19.46 11.10 4.84
N ILE A 241 -20.52 10.73 5.54
CA ILE A 241 -21.72 11.58 5.76
C ILE A 241 -21.34 12.83 6.54
N GLU A 242 -20.55 12.67 7.60
CA GLU A 242 -20.03 13.79 8.38
C GLU A 242 -19.19 14.73 7.51
N ALA A 243 -18.25 14.21 6.73
CA ALA A 243 -17.46 15.00 5.80
C ALA A 243 -18.33 15.77 4.79
N PHE A 244 -19.37 15.13 4.25
CA PHE A 244 -20.35 15.77 3.38
C PHE A 244 -21.03 16.94 4.09
N LEU A 245 -21.59 16.72 5.28
CA LEU A 245 -22.28 17.75 6.06
C LEU A 245 -21.38 18.97 6.31
N TYR A 246 -20.11 18.76 6.64
CA TYR A 246 -19.15 19.86 6.78
C TYR A 246 -18.90 20.60 5.47
N SER A 247 -18.75 19.86 4.35
CA SER A 247 -18.48 20.44 3.04
C SER A 247 -19.59 21.38 2.55
N VAL A 248 -20.85 21.08 2.90
CA VAL A 248 -22.05 21.87 2.57
C VAL A 248 -22.58 22.71 3.73
N ARG A 249 -21.84 22.78 4.85
CA ARG A 249 -22.21 23.54 6.07
C ARG A 249 -23.63 23.19 6.57
N GLY A 250 -23.99 21.91 6.49
CA GLY A 250 -25.29 21.39 6.92
C GLY A 250 -26.47 21.74 6.01
N LYS A 251 -26.24 22.39 4.86
CA LYS A 251 -27.29 22.74 3.90
C LYS A 251 -27.28 21.82 2.69
N PHE A 252 -28.33 21.04 2.54
CA PHE A 252 -28.46 20.06 1.46
C PHE A 252 -29.95 19.70 1.31
N LYS A 253 -30.27 18.92 0.26
CA LYS A 253 -31.63 18.45 0.03
C LYS A 253 -31.90 17.11 0.71
N HIS A 254 -31.13 16.08 0.38
CA HIS A 254 -31.26 14.74 0.96
C HIS A 254 -29.91 14.03 1.09
N ILE A 255 -29.83 13.11 2.07
CA ILE A 255 -28.76 12.12 2.19
C ILE A 255 -29.42 10.73 2.15
N TYR A 256 -28.96 9.87 1.25
CA TYR A 256 -29.31 8.45 1.21
C TYR A 256 -28.07 7.64 1.54
N SER A 257 -28.10 6.91 2.64
CA SER A 257 -26.97 6.10 3.10
C SER A 257 -27.33 4.62 3.10
N PHE A 258 -26.41 3.80 2.59
CA PHE A 258 -26.52 2.36 2.53
C PHE A 258 -25.30 1.75 3.23
N GLU A 259 -25.56 0.91 4.23
CA GLU A 259 -24.54 0.16 4.97
C GLU A 259 -25.14 -1.19 5.39
N PRO A 260 -24.64 -2.32 4.87
CA PRO A 260 -25.22 -3.63 5.13
C PRO A 260 -24.90 -4.18 6.53
N ASP A 261 -23.81 -3.75 7.17
CA ASP A 261 -23.47 -4.20 8.51
C ASP A 261 -24.32 -3.47 9.57
N PHE A 262 -24.98 -4.25 10.42
CA PHE A 262 -25.89 -3.73 11.44
C PHE A 262 -25.18 -2.89 12.51
N LEU A 263 -23.96 -3.29 12.93
CA LEU A 263 -23.22 -2.56 13.97
C LEU A 263 -22.73 -1.22 13.43
N ASN A 264 -22.27 -1.21 12.19
CA ASN A 264 -21.94 0.02 11.46
C ASN A 264 -23.15 0.95 11.34
N ASN A 265 -24.34 0.41 11.05
CA ASN A 265 -25.58 1.18 10.99
C ASN A 265 -25.93 1.85 12.34
N GLU A 266 -25.78 1.15 13.46
CA GLU A 266 -25.97 1.75 14.79
C GLU A 266 -25.00 2.92 15.04
N GLU A 267 -23.74 2.80 14.62
CA GLU A 267 -22.75 3.87 14.75
C GLU A 267 -23.08 5.08 13.85
N ILE A 268 -23.58 4.85 12.63
CA ILE A 268 -24.09 5.91 11.75
C ILE A 268 -25.20 6.70 12.45
N VAL A 269 -26.21 6.02 13.00
CA VAL A 269 -27.35 6.68 13.68
C VAL A 269 -26.87 7.53 14.86
N LYS A 270 -25.97 6.99 15.70
CA LYS A 270 -25.39 7.73 16.83
C LYS A 270 -24.62 8.96 16.36
N ARG A 271 -23.78 8.82 15.34
CA ARG A 271 -22.98 9.92 14.78
C ARG A 271 -23.87 11.03 14.22
N ILE A 272 -24.87 10.67 13.40
CA ILE A 272 -25.81 11.64 12.81
C ILE A 272 -26.61 12.38 13.89
N ALA A 273 -27.10 11.67 14.92
CA ALA A 273 -27.81 12.32 16.02
C ALA A 273 -26.93 13.35 16.75
N GLY A 274 -25.66 13.03 16.99
CA GLY A 274 -24.69 13.95 17.57
C GLY A 274 -24.43 15.18 16.68
N LEU A 275 -24.29 14.98 15.37
CA LEU A 275 -24.09 16.08 14.41
C LEU A 275 -25.33 16.98 14.31
N GLN A 276 -26.53 16.40 14.29
CA GLN A 276 -27.77 17.16 14.26
C GLN A 276 -27.87 18.10 15.48
N GLN A 277 -27.49 17.63 16.67
CA GLN A 277 -27.43 18.48 17.86
C GLN A 277 -26.45 19.64 17.66
N HIS A 278 -25.28 19.40 17.08
CA HIS A 278 -24.27 20.43 16.82
C HIS A 278 -24.75 21.53 15.85
N TYR A 279 -25.51 21.17 14.81
CA TYR A 279 -26.05 22.14 13.84
C TYR A 279 -27.31 22.87 14.32
N ILE A 280 -28.10 22.25 15.22
CA ILE A 280 -29.31 22.87 15.80
C ILE A 280 -28.98 23.77 17.00
N ASP A 281 -28.09 23.33 17.89
CA ASP A 281 -27.67 24.04 19.10
C ASP A 281 -26.14 24.10 19.17
N PRO A 282 -25.51 25.03 18.42
CA PRO A 282 -24.05 25.11 18.38
C PRO A 282 -23.51 25.44 19.77
N PRO A 283 -22.48 24.72 20.26
CA PRO A 283 -21.90 24.99 21.57
C PRO A 283 -21.46 26.45 21.65
N LYS A 284 -21.89 27.15 22.70
CA LYS A 284 -21.49 28.54 22.95
C LYS A 284 -19.96 28.57 23.15
N CYS A 285 -19.27 29.36 22.32
CA CYS A 285 -17.84 29.64 22.48
C CYS A 285 -17.52 30.33 23.81
#